data_AF-A0A2A2EKG1-F1
#
_entry.id   AF-A0A2A2EKG1-F1
#
_cell.length_a   1.000
_cell.length_b   1.000
_cell.length_c   1.000
_cell.angle_alpha   90.00
_cell.angle_beta   90.00
_cell.angle_gamma   90.00
#
_symmetry.space_group_name_H-M   'P 1'
#
loop_
_entity.id
_entity.type
_entity.pdbx_description
1 polymer ?
#
loop_
_entity_poly.entity_id
_entity_poly.type
_entity_poly.pdbx_seq_one_letter_code
_entity_poly.pdbx_strand_id
1 'polypeptide(L)'
;MVEHTQNQVNTTIRSGRRLRWTTADIAVAAALGIAAGVVFWGFNFAYASISPILGGLLPGFASILHAVWYFSGTLAVLILRKPGSAVFVNLVGCAAEMLIGSSFSFGFVFLSAALQGLFAELPFALTRYRVFNLPISILSGVCTAIEYGIYLMLFRYQGVAFVSPRGIVHMVSEIVGGALIAGVGSWYLYLAIAKTGVLDRFASGRAVRTTVAADR
;
A
#
# COMPACT_ATOMS: atom_id res chain seq x y z
N MET A 1 -30.67 -33.36 13.75
CA MET A 1 -29.35 -33.61 13.09
C MET A 1 -29.21 -32.90 11.74
N VAL A 2 -30.27 -32.77 10.93
CA VAL A 2 -30.23 -32.09 9.60
C VAL A 2 -30.02 -30.57 9.69
N GLU A 3 -30.61 -29.91 10.69
CA GLU A 3 -30.55 -28.45 10.86
C GLU A 3 -29.16 -27.93 11.27
N HIS A 4 -28.44 -28.69 12.11
CA HIS A 4 -27.04 -28.41 12.47
C HIS A 4 -26.09 -28.53 11.26
N THR A 5 -26.33 -29.50 10.37
CA THR A 5 -25.53 -29.66 9.14
C THR A 5 -25.78 -28.51 8.16
N GLN A 6 -27.03 -28.04 8.01
CA GLN A 6 -27.34 -26.89 7.14
C GLN A 6 -26.72 -25.59 7.66
N ASN A 7 -26.69 -25.36 8.98
CA ASN A 7 -26.04 -24.19 9.55
C ASN A 7 -24.51 -24.19 9.39
N GLN A 8 -23.87 -25.37 9.42
CA GLN A 8 -22.43 -25.55 9.19
C GLN A 8 -22.05 -25.34 7.71
N VAL A 9 -22.89 -25.81 6.77
CA VAL A 9 -22.69 -25.58 5.32
C VAL A 9 -22.89 -24.11 4.95
N ASN A 10 -23.89 -23.44 5.53
CA ASN A 10 -24.12 -22.01 5.28
C ASN A 10 -23.02 -21.09 5.85
N THR A 11 -22.38 -21.45 6.96
CA THR A 11 -21.27 -20.68 7.54
C THR A 11 -19.97 -20.84 6.75
N THR A 12 -19.67 -22.04 6.24
CA THR A 12 -18.49 -22.29 5.39
C THR A 12 -18.62 -21.64 4.01
N ILE A 13 -19.80 -21.67 3.37
CA ILE A 13 -20.05 -20.97 2.09
C ILE A 13 -19.93 -19.43 2.26
N ARG A 14 -20.33 -18.88 3.41
CA ARG A 14 -20.19 -17.45 3.72
C ARG A 14 -18.74 -17.01 3.94
N SER A 15 -17.86 -17.86 4.47
CA SER A 15 -16.45 -17.50 4.68
C SER A 15 -15.67 -17.48 3.35
N GLY A 16 -15.92 -18.46 2.48
CA GLY A 16 -15.30 -18.55 1.15
C GLY A 16 -15.70 -17.40 0.21
N ARG A 17 -16.90 -16.82 0.35
CA ARG A 17 -17.33 -15.63 -0.43
C ARG A 17 -16.68 -14.32 0.00
N ARG A 18 -16.14 -14.19 1.23
CA ARG A 18 -15.61 -12.91 1.73
C ARG A 18 -14.30 -12.49 1.06
N LEU A 19 -13.46 -13.45 0.64
CA LEU A 19 -12.16 -13.20 0.03
C LEU A 19 -12.19 -13.20 -1.51
N ARG A 20 -13.32 -13.58 -2.13
CA ARG A 20 -13.46 -13.58 -3.60
C ARG A 20 -13.72 -12.17 -4.09
N TRP A 21 -13.01 -11.76 -5.14
CA TRP A 21 -13.24 -10.50 -5.82
C TRP A 21 -14.63 -10.47 -6.47
N THR A 22 -15.32 -9.35 -6.32
CA THR A 22 -16.54 -9.01 -7.04
C THR A 22 -16.22 -7.95 -8.08
N THR A 23 -17.07 -7.79 -9.08
CA THR A 23 -16.90 -6.76 -10.12
C THR A 23 -16.81 -5.35 -9.52
N ALA A 24 -17.54 -5.08 -8.44
CA ALA A 24 -17.47 -3.80 -7.74
C ALA A 24 -16.10 -3.58 -7.06
N ASP A 25 -15.49 -4.63 -6.49
CA ASP A 25 -14.15 -4.51 -5.92
C ASP A 25 -13.11 -4.22 -6.99
N ILE A 26 -13.21 -4.87 -8.16
CA ILE A 26 -12.29 -4.64 -9.29
C ILE A 26 -12.41 -3.19 -9.77
N ALA A 27 -13.63 -2.68 -9.94
CA ALA A 27 -13.86 -1.31 -10.38
C ALA A 27 -13.30 -0.28 -9.36
N VAL A 28 -13.52 -0.50 -8.07
CA VAL A 28 -12.99 0.39 -7.02
C VAL A 28 -11.47 0.28 -6.90
N ALA A 29 -10.90 -0.92 -7.03
CA ALA A 29 -9.46 -1.11 -7.05
C ALA A 29 -8.82 -0.40 -8.26
N ALA A 30 -9.44 -0.49 -9.43
CA ALA A 30 -8.96 0.20 -10.62
C ALA A 30 -9.02 1.72 -10.45
N ALA A 31 -10.13 2.25 -9.92
CA ALA A 31 -10.27 3.68 -9.63
C ALA A 31 -9.24 4.16 -8.61
N LEU A 32 -8.99 3.37 -7.55
CA LEU A 32 -7.97 3.65 -6.54
C LEU A 32 -6.57 3.65 -7.15
N GLY A 33 -6.28 2.67 -8.02
CA GLY A 33 -5.02 2.58 -8.75
C GLY A 33 -4.81 3.80 -9.64
N ILE A 34 -5.79 4.17 -10.46
CA ILE A 34 -5.70 5.36 -11.33
C ILE A 34 -5.48 6.62 -10.51
N ALA A 35 -6.22 6.81 -9.42
CA ALA A 35 -6.05 7.95 -8.52
C ALA A 35 -4.64 7.97 -7.90
N ALA A 36 -4.12 6.83 -7.46
CA ALA A 36 -2.75 6.71 -6.97
C ALA A 36 -1.72 7.03 -8.06
N GLY A 37 -1.92 6.54 -9.29
CA GLY A 37 -1.02 6.84 -10.43
C GLY A 37 -0.94 8.32 -10.77
N VAL A 38 -2.06 9.06 -10.68
CA VAL A 38 -2.06 10.52 -10.83
C VAL A 38 -1.27 11.19 -9.70
N VAL A 39 -1.40 10.70 -8.46
CA VAL A 39 -0.63 11.19 -7.32
C VAL A 39 0.87 10.92 -7.51
N PHE A 40 1.25 9.72 -7.96
CA PHE A 40 2.64 9.36 -8.23
C PHE A 40 3.24 10.24 -9.31
N TRP A 41 2.50 10.44 -10.41
CA TRP A 41 2.90 11.30 -11.50
C TRP A 41 3.13 12.74 -11.03
N GLY A 42 2.17 13.31 -10.29
CA GLY A 42 2.31 14.66 -9.74
C GLY A 42 3.46 14.77 -8.74
N PHE A 43 3.66 13.71 -7.95
CA PHE A 43 4.74 13.64 -6.97
C PHE A 43 6.13 13.58 -7.62
N ASN A 44 6.27 13.02 -8.82
CA ASN A 44 7.55 13.05 -9.55
C ASN A 44 8.09 14.48 -9.72
N PHE A 45 7.23 15.46 -10.02
CA PHE A 45 7.65 16.86 -10.14
C PHE A 45 8.05 17.47 -8.81
N ALA A 46 7.27 17.21 -7.76
CA ALA A 46 7.58 17.67 -6.41
C ALA A 46 8.90 17.06 -5.93
N TYR A 47 9.09 15.76 -6.11
CA TYR A 47 10.30 15.05 -5.74
C TYR A 47 11.52 15.50 -6.52
N ALA A 48 11.41 15.79 -7.81
CA ALA A 48 12.51 16.34 -8.59
C ALA A 48 13.05 17.67 -8.02
N SER A 49 12.15 18.49 -7.43
CA SER A 49 12.52 19.76 -6.81
C SER A 49 13.05 19.60 -5.38
N ILE A 50 12.46 18.69 -4.60
CA ILE A 50 12.77 18.51 -3.17
C ILE A 50 14.01 17.61 -2.96
N SER A 51 14.18 16.57 -3.79
CA SER A 51 15.23 15.57 -3.60
C SER A 51 16.66 16.10 -3.62
N PRO A 52 17.05 17.11 -4.44
CA PRO A 52 18.41 17.66 -4.40
C PRO A 52 18.68 18.41 -3.10
N ILE A 53 17.68 19.10 -2.56
CA ILE A 53 17.78 19.83 -1.29
C ILE A 53 18.00 18.84 -0.15
N LEU A 54 17.17 17.79 -0.08
CA LEU A 54 17.32 16.75 0.94
C LEU A 54 18.62 15.97 0.79
N GLY A 55 19.03 15.67 -0.45
CA GLY A 55 20.29 14.99 -0.74
C GLY A 55 21.53 15.83 -0.41
N GLY A 56 21.44 17.15 -0.51
CA GLY A 56 22.50 18.09 -0.11
C GLY A 56 22.65 18.22 1.41
N LEU A 57 21.56 18.07 2.17
CA LEU A 57 21.60 18.06 3.64
C LEU A 57 22.22 16.76 4.17
N LEU A 58 21.74 15.62 3.69
CA LEU A 58 22.26 14.31 4.09
C LEU A 58 22.09 13.30 2.94
N PRO A 59 23.19 12.76 2.39
CA PRO A 59 23.12 11.78 1.31
C PRO A 59 22.30 10.54 1.69
N GLY A 60 21.21 10.30 0.96
CA GLY A 60 20.28 9.20 1.22
C GLY A 60 18.99 9.60 1.94
N PHE A 61 18.91 10.81 2.51
CA PHE A 61 17.74 11.25 3.27
C PHE A 61 16.48 11.46 2.42
N ALA A 62 16.67 11.81 1.14
CA ALA A 62 15.56 11.95 0.19
C ALA A 62 14.67 10.70 0.07
N SER A 63 15.17 9.53 0.47
CA SER A 63 14.42 8.28 0.47
C SER A 63 13.26 8.21 1.45
N ILE A 64 13.19 9.10 2.44
CA ILE A 64 12.00 9.19 3.29
C ILE A 64 10.71 9.45 2.51
N LEU A 65 10.85 10.13 1.36
CA LEU A 65 9.73 10.47 0.48
C LEU A 65 9.33 9.33 -0.46
N HIS A 66 10.11 8.25 -0.53
CA HIS A 66 9.88 7.14 -1.44
C HIS A 66 8.57 6.40 -1.14
N ALA A 67 8.15 6.45 0.12
CA ALA A 67 6.88 5.89 0.57
C ALA A 67 5.63 6.46 -0.11
N VAL A 68 5.72 7.62 -0.76
CA VAL A 68 4.63 8.18 -1.56
C VAL A 68 4.36 7.37 -2.83
N TRP A 69 5.30 6.57 -3.35
CA TRP A 69 5.03 5.71 -4.52
C TRP A 69 4.41 4.37 -4.17
N TYR A 70 4.46 3.93 -2.91
CA TYR A 70 3.97 2.61 -2.52
C TYR A 70 2.88 2.60 -1.44
N PHE A 71 2.49 3.76 -0.89
CA PHE A 71 1.40 3.85 0.10
C PHE A 71 0.08 3.25 -0.43
N SER A 72 -0.16 3.30 -1.75
CA SER A 72 -1.36 2.76 -2.37
C SER A 72 -1.56 1.28 -2.10
N GLY A 73 -0.47 0.51 -1.94
CA GLY A 73 -0.52 -0.91 -1.66
C GLY A 73 -1.18 -1.18 -0.31
N THR A 74 -0.69 -0.54 0.75
CA THR A 74 -1.27 -0.63 2.10
C THR A 74 -2.70 -0.10 2.12
N LEU A 75 -2.96 1.03 1.47
CA LEU A 75 -4.30 1.62 1.37
C LEU A 75 -5.30 0.69 0.69
N ALA A 76 -4.90 0.02 -0.40
CA ALA A 76 -5.73 -0.93 -1.12
C ALA A 76 -6.18 -2.08 -0.22
N VAL A 77 -5.26 -2.65 0.57
CA VAL A 77 -5.57 -3.76 1.48
C VAL A 77 -6.52 -3.31 2.59
N LEU A 78 -6.35 -2.10 3.14
CA LEU A 78 -7.23 -1.55 4.16
C LEU A 78 -8.68 -1.37 3.65
N ILE A 79 -8.83 -0.90 2.40
CA ILE A 79 -10.13 -0.64 1.79
C ILE A 79 -10.80 -1.92 1.31
N LEU A 80 -10.11 -2.71 0.47
CA LEU A 80 -10.67 -3.87 -0.23
C LEU A 80 -10.71 -5.11 0.67
N ARG A 81 -9.73 -5.27 1.57
CA ARG A 81 -9.60 -6.42 2.49
C ARG A 81 -9.57 -7.77 1.79
N LYS A 82 -8.93 -7.84 0.62
CA LYS A 82 -8.82 -9.04 -0.22
C LYS A 82 -7.37 -9.32 -0.61
N PRO A 83 -7.01 -10.61 -0.78
CA PRO A 83 -5.69 -10.98 -1.27
C PRO A 83 -5.49 -10.50 -2.71
N GLY A 84 -4.27 -10.04 -3.00
CA GLY A 84 -3.87 -9.47 -4.30
C GLY A 84 -4.35 -8.05 -4.56
N SER A 85 -4.94 -7.37 -3.57
CA SER A 85 -5.42 -5.99 -3.73
C SER A 85 -4.29 -4.96 -3.80
N ALA A 86 -3.22 -5.12 -3.02
CA ALA A 86 -2.08 -4.22 -3.08
C ALA A 86 -1.38 -4.31 -4.44
N VAL A 87 -1.11 -5.54 -4.89
CA VAL A 87 -0.45 -5.80 -6.18
C VAL A 87 -1.29 -5.22 -7.33
N PHE A 88 -2.59 -5.50 -7.35
CA PHE A 88 -3.46 -5.00 -8.42
C PHE A 88 -3.48 -3.47 -8.47
N VAL A 89 -3.69 -2.80 -7.32
CA VAL A 89 -3.77 -1.34 -7.26
C VAL A 89 -2.44 -0.69 -7.63
N ASN A 90 -1.31 -1.22 -7.16
CA ASN A 90 0.01 -0.71 -7.52
C ASN A 90 0.30 -0.86 -9.02
N LEU A 91 -0.04 -2.01 -9.61
CA LEU A 91 0.15 -2.23 -11.06
C LEU A 91 -0.71 -1.29 -11.89
N VAL A 92 -1.97 -1.08 -11.52
CA VAL A 92 -2.85 -0.12 -12.20
C VAL A 92 -2.35 1.31 -12.00
N GLY A 93 -1.89 1.68 -10.81
CA GLY A 93 -1.32 3.00 -10.54
C GLY A 93 -0.05 3.27 -11.33
N CYS A 94 0.86 2.30 -11.38
CA CYS A 94 2.04 2.35 -12.23
C CYS A 94 1.65 2.49 -13.71
N ALA A 95 0.69 1.70 -14.20
CA ALA A 95 0.22 1.82 -15.57
C ALA A 95 -0.35 3.21 -15.88
N ALA A 96 -1.16 3.78 -14.97
CA ALA A 96 -1.72 5.11 -15.11
C ALA A 96 -0.63 6.20 -15.10
N GLU A 97 0.32 6.15 -14.17
CA GLU A 97 1.46 7.07 -14.11
C GLU A 97 2.26 7.04 -15.43
N MET A 98 2.53 5.84 -15.94
CA MET A 98 3.28 5.66 -17.18
C MET A 98 2.53 6.15 -18.41
N LEU A 99 1.22 5.96 -18.46
CA LEU A 99 0.36 6.46 -19.55
C LEU A 99 0.33 7.99 -19.61
N ILE A 100 0.35 8.67 -18.45
CA ILE A 100 0.39 10.14 -18.40
C ILE A 100 1.78 10.64 -18.84
N GLY A 101 2.83 9.88 -18.52
CA GLY A 101 4.20 10.14 -18.96
C GLY A 101 5.15 10.10 -17.78
N SER A 102 5.95 9.04 -17.71
CA SER A 102 6.97 8.84 -16.68
C SER A 102 8.36 8.72 -17.30
N SER A 103 9.38 9.24 -16.61
CA SER A 103 10.78 9.17 -17.05
C SER A 103 11.47 7.83 -16.72
N PHE A 104 10.75 6.90 -16.09
CA PHE A 104 11.29 5.63 -15.61
C PHE A 104 10.98 4.46 -16.57
N SER A 105 11.90 3.49 -16.65
CA SER A 105 11.78 2.33 -17.55
C SER A 105 10.61 1.41 -17.17
N PHE A 106 9.78 1.06 -18.15
CA PHE A 106 8.55 0.26 -17.97
C PHE A 106 8.74 -1.04 -17.19
N GLY A 107 9.69 -1.88 -17.62
CA GLY A 107 9.92 -3.18 -16.97
C GLY A 107 10.41 -3.08 -15.52
N PHE A 108 11.16 -2.02 -15.20
CA PHE A 108 11.71 -1.81 -13.86
C PHE A 108 10.61 -1.41 -12.87
N VAL A 109 9.79 -0.42 -13.23
CA VAL A 109 8.76 0.10 -12.32
C VAL A 109 7.64 -0.93 -12.11
N PHE A 110 7.23 -1.66 -13.15
CA PHE A 110 6.20 -2.70 -13.02
C PHE A 110 6.62 -3.85 -12.11
N LEU A 111 7.86 -4.33 -12.26
CA LEU A 111 8.37 -5.40 -11.39
C LEU A 111 8.48 -4.92 -9.94
N SER A 112 8.98 -3.70 -9.73
CA SER A 112 9.05 -3.09 -8.41
C SER A 112 7.66 -2.92 -7.79
N ALA A 113 6.69 -2.38 -8.54
CA ALA A 113 5.31 -2.19 -8.07
C ALA A 113 4.64 -3.50 -7.65
N ALA A 114 4.90 -4.59 -8.39
CA ALA A 114 4.41 -5.93 -8.04
C ALA A 114 5.02 -6.43 -6.73
N LEU A 115 6.34 -6.30 -6.56
CA LEU A 115 7.04 -6.71 -5.34
C LEU A 115 6.58 -5.87 -4.13
N GLN A 116 6.51 -4.55 -4.28
CA GLN A 116 6.01 -3.65 -3.26
C GLN A 116 4.61 -4.05 -2.79
N GLY A 117 3.72 -4.39 -3.74
CA GLY A 117 2.37 -4.85 -3.44
C GLY A 117 2.37 -6.18 -2.68
N LEU A 118 3.25 -7.12 -3.04
CA LEU A 118 3.38 -8.40 -2.36
C LEU A 118 3.84 -8.21 -0.90
N PHE A 119 4.85 -7.37 -0.69
CA PHE A 119 5.38 -7.08 0.64
C PHE A 119 4.42 -6.25 1.49
N ALA A 120 3.62 -5.38 0.86
CA ALA A 120 2.55 -4.67 1.55
C ALA A 120 1.50 -5.64 2.11
N GLU A 121 1.23 -6.74 1.41
CA GLU A 121 0.28 -7.75 1.85
C GLU A 121 0.80 -8.70 2.91
N LEU A 122 2.11 -8.89 3.05
CA LEU A 122 2.68 -9.89 3.96
C LEU A 122 2.12 -9.79 5.40
N PRO A 123 2.05 -8.61 6.06
CA PRO A 123 1.52 -8.50 7.41
C PRO A 123 0.02 -8.83 7.50
N PHE A 124 -0.75 -8.49 6.48
CA PHE A 124 -2.17 -8.82 6.41
C PHE A 124 -2.39 -10.31 6.09
N ALA A 125 -1.53 -10.91 5.27
CA ALA A 125 -1.54 -12.33 4.97
C ALA A 125 -1.18 -13.16 6.21
N LEU A 126 -0.21 -12.73 7.01
CA LEU A 126 0.16 -13.35 8.29
C LEU A 126 -1.02 -13.34 9.28
N THR A 127 -1.81 -12.26 9.31
CA THR A 127 -3.05 -12.20 10.10
C THR A 127 -4.25 -12.85 9.42
N ARG A 128 -4.03 -13.55 8.29
CA ARG A 128 -5.05 -14.20 7.46
C ARG A 128 -6.20 -13.27 7.04
N TYR A 129 -5.90 -12.00 6.80
CA TYR A 129 -6.87 -10.95 6.45
C TYR A 129 -7.98 -10.78 7.51
N ARG A 130 -7.65 -11.00 8.79
CA ARG A 130 -8.61 -10.86 9.90
C ARG A 130 -8.43 -9.57 10.68
N VAL A 131 -7.23 -8.99 10.68
CA VAL A 131 -6.88 -7.82 11.49
C VAL A 131 -6.51 -6.65 10.58
N PHE A 132 -7.23 -5.54 10.71
CA PHE A 132 -6.99 -4.30 9.98
C PHE A 132 -6.95 -3.15 10.99
N ASN A 133 -5.79 -2.92 11.59
CA ASN A 133 -5.54 -1.87 12.58
C ASN A 133 -4.29 -1.07 12.21
N LEU A 134 -4.07 0.03 12.91
CA LEU A 134 -2.91 0.90 12.67
C LEU A 134 -1.56 0.15 12.79
N PRO A 135 -1.29 -0.69 13.81
CA PRO A 135 -0.05 -1.46 13.88
C PRO A 135 0.23 -2.35 12.66
N ILE A 136 -0.78 -3.05 12.14
CA ILE A 136 -0.61 -3.88 10.93
C ILE A 136 -0.40 -3.01 9.69
N SER A 137 -1.04 -1.83 9.62
CA SER A 137 -0.79 -0.85 8.57
C SER A 137 0.66 -0.35 8.59
N ILE A 138 1.19 -0.02 9.77
CA ILE A 138 2.59 0.40 9.95
C ILE A 138 3.53 -0.74 9.53
N LEU A 139 3.27 -1.97 9.97
CA LEU A 139 4.08 -3.12 9.60
C LEU A 139 4.06 -3.37 8.09
N SER A 140 2.91 -3.17 7.43
CA SER A 140 2.77 -3.24 5.96
C SER A 140 3.68 -2.22 5.28
N GLY A 141 3.62 -0.95 5.69
CA GLY A 141 4.49 0.09 5.14
C GLY A 141 5.98 -0.17 5.37
N VAL A 142 6.36 -0.71 6.55
CA VAL A 142 7.74 -1.08 6.85
C VAL A 142 8.22 -2.26 5.99
N CYS A 143 7.40 -3.30 5.81
CA CYS A 143 7.75 -4.42 4.95
C CYS A 143 7.99 -3.98 3.50
N THR A 144 7.13 -3.12 2.98
CA THR A 144 7.30 -2.56 1.63
C THR A 144 8.53 -1.66 1.53
N ALA A 145 8.80 -0.84 2.54
CA ALA A 145 10.00 0.00 2.59
C ALA A 145 11.31 -0.82 2.57
N ILE A 146 11.35 -1.92 3.32
CA ILE A 146 12.53 -2.81 3.31
C ILE A 146 12.75 -3.40 1.93
N GLU A 147 11.68 -3.91 1.29
CA GLU A 147 11.75 -4.44 -0.07
C GLU A 147 12.22 -3.38 -1.06
N TYR A 148 11.54 -2.23 -1.10
CA TYR A 148 11.81 -1.18 -2.07
C TYR A 148 13.21 -0.58 -1.89
N GLY A 149 13.63 -0.40 -0.64
CA GLY A 149 14.96 0.07 -0.30
C GLY A 149 16.07 -0.88 -0.76
N ILE A 150 15.91 -2.18 -0.50
CA ILE A 150 16.86 -3.20 -0.98
C ILE A 150 16.85 -3.24 -2.52
N TYR A 151 15.68 -3.15 -3.13
CA TYR A 151 15.52 -3.11 -4.59
C TYR A 151 16.28 -1.92 -5.20
N LEU A 152 16.16 -0.72 -4.62
CA LEU A 152 16.91 0.45 -5.07
C LEU A 152 18.42 0.29 -4.90
N MET A 153 18.90 -0.28 -3.80
CA MET A 153 20.33 -0.58 -3.62
C MET A 153 20.85 -1.55 -4.70
N LEU A 154 20.08 -2.59 -5.01
CA LEU A 154 20.46 -3.64 -5.95
C LEU A 154 20.31 -3.30 -7.42
N PHE A 155 19.54 -2.28 -7.79
CA PHE A 155 19.30 -1.98 -9.21
C PHE A 155 19.51 -0.52 -9.60
N ARG A 156 19.39 0.43 -8.65
CA ARG A 156 19.51 1.86 -8.92
C ARG A 156 20.80 2.46 -8.36
N TYR A 157 21.22 2.06 -7.16
CA TYR A 157 22.40 2.57 -6.48
C TYR A 157 23.58 1.59 -6.54
N GLN A 158 23.79 1.00 -7.72
CA GLN A 158 24.90 0.09 -7.97
C GLN A 158 26.24 0.76 -7.62
N GLY A 159 26.96 0.15 -6.68
CA GLY A 159 28.22 0.66 -6.14
C GLY A 159 28.13 1.33 -4.76
N VAL A 160 26.93 1.53 -4.20
CA VAL A 160 26.77 1.95 -2.80
C VAL A 160 26.68 0.72 -1.91
N ALA A 161 27.65 0.53 -1.00
CA ALA A 161 27.58 -0.55 -0.04
C ALA A 161 26.43 -0.31 0.96
N PHE A 162 25.71 -1.38 1.34
CA PHE A 162 24.65 -1.30 2.36
C PHE A 162 25.14 -0.68 3.68
N VAL A 163 26.37 -1.00 4.07
CA VAL A 163 27.01 -0.53 5.32
C VAL A 163 27.72 0.83 5.14
N SER A 164 27.69 1.41 3.94
CA SER A 164 28.21 2.77 3.76
C SER A 164 27.31 3.79 4.48
N PRO A 165 27.84 4.96 4.90
CA PRO A 165 27.03 6.00 5.53
C PRO A 165 25.78 6.38 4.72
N ARG A 166 25.93 6.49 3.39
CA ARG A 166 24.80 6.75 2.47
C ARG A 166 23.80 5.58 2.45
N GLY A 167 24.27 4.34 2.43
CA GLY A 167 23.43 3.14 2.44
C GLY A 167 22.60 3.01 3.71
N ILE A 168 23.22 3.26 4.87
CA ILE A 168 22.54 3.24 6.17
C ILE A 168 21.49 4.35 6.23
N VAL A 169 21.84 5.58 5.88
CA VAL A 169 20.90 6.71 5.88
C VAL A 169 19.73 6.42 4.94
N HIS A 170 19.99 5.89 3.75
CA HIS A 170 18.96 5.50 2.80
C HIS A 170 17.99 4.48 3.43
N MET A 171 18.49 3.41 4.04
CA MET A 171 17.65 2.37 4.66
C MET A 171 16.84 2.87 5.86
N VAL A 172 17.46 3.66 6.73
CA VAL A 172 16.73 4.24 7.86
C VAL A 172 15.64 5.19 7.36
N SER A 173 15.95 6.04 6.38
CA SER A 173 14.99 6.99 5.80
C SER A 173 13.84 6.27 5.13
N GLU A 174 14.12 5.20 4.39
CA GLU A 174 13.12 4.36 3.72
C GLU A 174 12.17 3.73 4.74
N ILE A 175 12.69 3.10 5.79
CA ILE A 175 11.88 2.46 6.84
C ILE A 175 11.02 3.49 7.58
N VAL A 176 11.58 4.65 7.92
CA VAL A 176 10.85 5.74 8.57
C VAL A 176 9.75 6.28 7.66
N GLY A 177 10.06 6.50 6.37
CA GLY A 177 9.10 6.92 5.36
C GLY A 177 7.97 5.90 5.20
N GLY A 178 8.30 4.62 5.09
CA GLY A 178 7.33 3.53 4.98
C GLY A 178 6.42 3.44 6.19
N ALA A 179 6.97 3.53 7.40
CA ALA A 179 6.17 3.53 8.63
C ALA A 179 5.20 4.72 8.69
N LEU A 180 5.69 5.93 8.43
CA LEU A 180 4.93 7.17 8.61
C LEU A 180 3.97 7.46 7.45
N ILE A 181 4.42 7.34 6.21
CA ILE A 181 3.62 7.70 5.03
C ILE A 181 2.80 6.49 4.57
N ALA A 182 3.45 5.39 4.22
CA ALA A 182 2.76 4.21 3.71
C ALA A 182 1.97 3.47 4.80
N GLY A 183 2.40 3.53 6.05
CA GLY A 183 1.73 2.91 7.19
C GLY A 183 0.70 3.82 7.84
N VAL A 184 1.16 4.84 8.58
CA VAL A 184 0.31 5.76 9.33
C VAL A 184 -0.53 6.63 8.39
N GLY A 185 0.08 7.20 7.36
CA GLY A 185 -0.60 8.04 6.37
C GLY A 185 -1.73 7.30 5.66
N SER A 186 -1.47 6.08 5.16
CA SER A 186 -2.51 5.25 4.55
C SER A 186 -3.65 4.90 5.51
N TRP A 187 -3.35 4.67 6.79
CA TRP A 187 -4.38 4.40 7.79
C TRP A 187 -5.32 5.59 7.99
N TYR A 188 -4.77 6.79 8.16
CA TYR A 188 -5.59 7.99 8.33
C TYR A 188 -6.31 8.39 7.05
N LEU A 189 -5.69 8.19 5.89
CA LEU A 189 -6.33 8.39 4.60
C LEU A 189 -7.52 7.44 4.43
N TYR A 190 -7.35 6.16 4.78
CA TYR A 190 -8.45 5.19 4.83
C TYR A 190 -9.59 5.68 5.74
N LEU A 191 -9.28 6.12 6.97
CA LEU A 191 -10.29 6.63 7.90
C LEU A 191 -11.00 7.87 7.34
N ALA A 192 -10.29 8.79 6.70
CA ALA A 192 -10.86 9.98 6.08
C ALA A 192 -11.82 9.59 4.94
N ILE A 193 -11.41 8.68 4.06
CA ILE A 193 -12.25 8.17 2.97
C ILE A 193 -13.47 7.43 3.53
N ALA A 194 -13.31 6.65 4.60
CA ALA A 194 -14.43 5.95 5.23
C ALA A 194 -15.47 6.92 5.81
N LYS A 195 -15.03 8.07 6.36
CA LYS A 195 -15.91 9.12 6.90
C LYS A 195 -16.79 9.80 5.84
N THR A 196 -16.42 9.77 4.56
CA THR A 196 -17.24 10.35 3.48
C THR A 196 -18.47 9.49 3.14
N GLY A 197 -18.53 8.25 3.64
CA GLY A 197 -19.59 7.29 3.31
C GLY A 197 -19.39 6.55 1.99
N VAL A 198 -18.37 6.90 1.18
CA VAL A 198 -18.12 6.24 -0.10
C VAL A 198 -17.80 4.74 0.06
N LEU A 199 -17.29 4.34 1.24
CA LEU A 199 -16.95 2.96 1.57
C LEU A 199 -18.07 2.18 2.27
N ASP A 200 -19.29 2.72 2.41
CA ASP A 200 -20.37 2.09 3.19
C ASP A 200 -20.79 0.72 2.65
N ARG A 201 -20.61 0.51 1.34
CA ARG A 201 -20.86 -0.79 0.69
C ARG A 201 -19.78 -1.82 1.00
N PHE A 202 -18.60 -1.39 1.44
CA PHE A 202 -17.46 -2.26 1.77
C PHE A 202 -17.44 -2.68 3.25
N ALA A 203 -16.77 -3.80 3.53
CA ALA A 203 -16.55 -4.25 4.91
C ALA A 203 -15.71 -3.25 5.72
N SER A 204 -14.86 -2.48 5.03
CA SER A 204 -14.02 -1.44 5.59
C SER A 204 -14.82 -0.24 6.10
N GLY A 205 -15.71 0.33 5.31
CA GLY A 205 -16.59 1.42 5.76
C GLY A 205 -17.52 1.02 6.91
N ARG A 206 -18.10 -0.18 6.87
CA ARG A 206 -18.93 -0.70 7.97
C ARG A 206 -18.18 -0.80 9.30
N ALA A 207 -16.91 -1.24 9.26
CA ALA A 207 -16.11 -1.38 10.48
C ALA A 207 -15.88 -0.04 11.20
N VAL A 208 -15.69 1.06 10.45
CA VAL A 208 -15.49 2.40 11.03
C VAL A 208 -16.79 2.96 11.62
N ARG A 209 -17.96 2.66 11.02
CA ARG A 209 -19.25 3.08 11.56
C ARG A 209 -19.61 2.36 12.85
N THR A 210 -19.28 1.08 12.97
CA THR A 210 -19.52 0.31 14.20
C THR A 210 -18.71 0.85 15.37
N THR A 211 -17.47 1.29 15.17
CA THR A 211 -16.68 1.94 16.23
C THR A 211 -17.25 3.30 16.62
N VAL A 212 -17.64 4.14 15.64
CA VAL A 212 -18.25 5.47 15.94
C VAL A 212 -19.60 5.34 16.67
N ALA A 213 -20.38 4.29 16.40
CA ALA A 213 -21.63 4.02 17.10
C ALA A 213 -21.44 3.47 18.52
N ALA A 214 -20.29 2.86 18.82
CA ALA A 214 -19.96 2.35 20.16
C ALA A 214 -19.43 3.44 21.11
N ASP A 215 -18.91 4.53 20.56
CA ASP A 215 -18.39 5.69 21.30
C ASP A 215 -19.44 6.79 21.54
N ARG A 216 -20.72 6.54 21.23
CA ARG A 216 -21.87 7.43 21.46
C ARG A 216 -22.80 6.85 22.52
#